data_AF-A0A538ATD3-F1
#
_entry.id   AF-A0A538ATD3-F1
#
_cell.length_a   1.000
_cell.length_b   1.000
_cell.length_c   1.000
_cell.angle_alpha   90.00
_cell.angle_beta   90.00
_cell.angle_gamma   90.00
#
_symmetry.space_group_name_H-M   'P 1'
#
loop_
_entity.id
_entity.type
_entity.pdbx_description
1 polymer ?
#
loop_
_entity_poly.entity_id
_entity_poly.type
_entity_poly.pdbx_seq_one_letter_code
_entity_poly.pdbx_strand_id
1 'polypeptide(L)' 'MTQHETMTISYDECTMQRTSACDDCVVTFICGREPDDAVVIDAAEVRAVRLLSDAGLVPKLRYARHAG' A
#
# COMPACT_ATOMS: atom_id res chain seq x y z
N MET A 1 16.00 18.01 -10.27
CA MET A 1 14.99 17.12 -10.88
C MET A 1 15.07 15.79 -10.14
N THR A 2 14.23 15.62 -9.12
CA THR A 2 14.24 14.42 -8.27
C THR A 2 13.41 13.36 -8.96
N GLN A 3 14.01 12.23 -9.34
CA GLN A 3 13.25 11.08 -9.85
C GLN A 3 12.41 10.52 -8.70
N HIS A 4 11.09 10.53 -8.85
CA HIS A 4 10.20 9.76 -7.98
C HIS A 4 10.07 8.37 -8.60
N GLU A 5 10.59 7.37 -7.91
CA GLU A 5 10.40 5.98 -8.29
C GLU A 5 8.93 5.62 -8.01
N THR A 6 8.15 5.42 -9.07
CA THR A 6 6.72 5.12 -8.96
C THR A 6 6.52 3.62 -8.83
N MET A 7 5.93 3.18 -7.72
CA MET A 7 5.48 1.80 -7.55
C MET A 7 4.00 1.68 -7.90
N THR A 8 3.68 0.88 -8.94
CA THR A 8 2.31 0.59 -9.34
C THR A 8 1.82 -0.67 -8.63
N ILE A 9 0.68 -0.56 -7.95
CA ILE A 9 -0.03 -1.69 -7.32
C ILE A 9 -1.27 -1.99 -8.16
N SER A 10 -1.33 -3.19 -8.74
CA SER A 10 -2.47 -3.71 -9.50
C SER A 10 -3.10 -4.88 -8.75
N TYR A 11 -4.43 -4.90 -8.66
CA TYR A 11 -5.17 -6.00 -8.05
C TYR A 11 -4.99 -7.30 -8.86
N ASP A 12 -5.00 -7.21 -10.19
CA ASP A 12 -4.84 -8.35 -11.10
C ASP A 12 -3.45 -9.00 -11.03
N GLU A 13 -2.42 -8.23 -10.64
CA GLU A 13 -1.04 -8.72 -10.52
C GLU A 13 -0.67 -9.20 -9.11
N CYS A 14 -1.59 -9.07 -8.15
CA CYS A 14 -1.33 -9.34 -6.74
C CYS A 14 -1.58 -10.82 -6.42
N THR A 15 -0.55 -11.52 -5.90
CA THR A 15 -0.68 -12.93 -5.49
C THR A 15 -1.66 -13.15 -4.35
N MET A 16 -1.96 -12.11 -3.57
CA MET A 16 -2.93 -12.17 -2.48
C MET A 16 -4.39 -12.06 -2.95
N GLN A 17 -4.65 -11.86 -4.26
CA GLN A 17 -6.01 -11.74 -4.78
C GLN A 17 -6.90 -12.91 -4.36
N ARG A 18 -8.17 -12.64 -4.08
CA ARG A 18 -9.17 -13.65 -3.65
C ARG A 18 -8.83 -14.37 -2.32
N THR A 19 -7.96 -13.78 -1.50
CA THR A 19 -7.73 -14.22 -0.11
C THR A 19 -8.31 -13.19 0.86
N SER A 20 -8.44 -13.55 2.15
CA SER A 20 -8.90 -12.63 3.20
C SER A 20 -7.96 -11.43 3.43
N ALA A 21 -6.76 -11.41 2.83
CA ALA A 21 -5.89 -10.24 2.85
C ALA A 21 -6.47 -9.05 2.07
N CYS A 22 -7.40 -9.30 1.14
CA CYS A 22 -8.08 -8.25 0.37
C CYS A 22 -9.18 -7.55 1.18
N ASP A 23 -9.75 -8.21 2.18
CA ASP A 23 -10.89 -7.69 2.98
C ASP A 23 -10.52 -6.44 3.78
N ASP A 24 -9.24 -6.32 4.16
CA ASP A 24 -8.65 -5.19 4.89
C ASP A 24 -7.47 -4.58 4.10
N CYS A 25 -7.59 -4.56 2.77
CA CYS A 25 -6.56 -3.97 1.91
C CYS A 25 -6.78 -2.46 1.75
N VAL A 26 -5.73 -1.68 2.02
CA VAL A 26 -5.75 -0.21 1.84
C VAL A 26 -6.07 0.21 0.40
N VAL A 27 -5.79 -0.63 -0.59
CA VAL A 27 -6.08 -0.36 -2.01
C VAL A 27 -7.58 -0.15 -2.25
N THR A 28 -8.45 -0.92 -1.58
CA THR A 28 -9.91 -0.76 -1.67
C THR A 28 -10.34 0.64 -1.22
N PHE A 29 -9.70 1.17 -0.17
CA PHE A 29 -9.97 2.52 0.35
C PHE A 29 -9.39 3.62 -0.54
N ILE A 30 -8.20 3.42 -1.11
CA ILE A 30 -7.56 4.42 -1.98
C ILE A 30 -8.30 4.51 -3.33
N CYS A 31 -8.61 3.38 -3.95
CA CYS A 31 -9.27 3.36 -5.27
C CYS A 31 -10.77 3.66 -5.20
N GLY A 32 -11.39 3.58 -4.02
CA GLY A 32 -12.79 3.97 -3.80
C GLY A 32 -13.01 5.47 -3.57
N ARG A 33 -11.95 6.28 -3.54
CA ARG A 33 -12.02 7.73 -3.36
C ARG A 33 -12.22 8.48 -4.67
N GLU A 34 -12.76 9.68 -4.58
CA GLU A 34 -12.82 10.59 -5.72
C GLU A 34 -11.40 10.95 -6.19
N PRO A 35 -11.16 11.15 -7.51
CA PRO A 35 -9.82 11.32 -8.09
C PRO A 35 -8.98 12.45 -7.50
N ASP A 36 -9.63 13.47 -6.91
CA ASP A 36 -8.98 14.64 -6.33
C ASP A 36 -8.53 14.45 -4.87
N ASP A 37 -8.80 13.28 -4.26
CA ASP A 37 -8.54 13.00 -2.84
C ASP A 37 -7.23 12.20 -2.64
N ALA A 38 -6.14 12.72 -3.22
CA ALA A 38 -4.82 12.10 -3.16
C ALA A 38 -4.32 11.98 -1.71
N VAL A 39 -3.89 10.78 -1.31
CA VAL A 39 -3.24 10.56 -0.02
C VAL A 39 -1.77 10.92 -0.10
N VAL A 40 -1.41 12.04 0.50
CA VAL A 40 0.00 12.44 0.67
C VAL A 40 0.47 11.97 2.04
N ILE A 41 1.56 11.21 2.05
CA ILE A 41 2.23 10.77 3.28
C ILE A 41 3.61 11.42 3.31
N ASP A 42 3.88 12.23 4.33
CA ASP A 42 5.18 12.89 4.47
C ASP A 42 6.27 11.96 5.04
N ALA A 43 7.52 12.43 5.05
CA ALA A 43 8.64 11.63 5.51
C ALA A 43 8.58 11.23 6.99
N ALA A 44 7.97 12.05 7.86
CA ALA A 44 7.78 11.74 9.26
C ALA A 44 6.70 10.67 9.45
N GLU A 45 5.60 10.78 8.71
CA GLU A 45 4.53 9.78 8.71
C GLU A 45 5.02 8.43 8.18
N VAL A 46 5.80 8.41 7.08
CA VAL A 46 6.44 7.17 6.58
C VAL A 46 7.30 6.51 7.66
N ARG A 47 8.08 7.30 8.43
CA ARG A 47 8.90 6.76 9.52
C ARG A 47 8.03 6.19 10.65
N ALA A 48 6.95 6.88 11.00
CA ALA A 48 6.02 6.41 12.02
C ALA A 48 5.38 5.07 11.62
N VAL A 49 4.89 4.95 10.38
CA VAL A 49 4.31 3.68 9.87
C VAL A 49 5.34 2.55 9.93
N ARG A 50 6.60 2.79 9.57
CA ARG A 50 7.67 1.80 9.67
C ARG A 50 7.92 1.36 11.11
N LEU A 51 8.03 2.30 12.04
CA LEU A 51 8.23 2.01 13.47
C LEU A 51 7.09 1.16 14.04
N LEU A 52 5.84 1.52 13.72
CA LEU A 52 4.67 0.77 14.15
C LEU A 52 4.67 -0.65 13.55
N SER A 53 5.10 -0.80 12.30
CA SER A 53 5.17 -2.10 11.63
C SER A 53 6.25 -3.00 12.23
N ASP A 54 7.42 -2.43 12.54
CA ASP A 54 8.52 -3.14 13.19
C ASP A 54 8.17 -3.56 14.62
N ALA A 55 7.36 -2.76 15.31
CA ALA A 55 6.79 -3.10 16.62
C ALA A 55 5.61 -4.10 16.56
N GLY A 56 5.15 -4.48 15.36
CA GLY A 56 4.01 -5.39 15.18
C GLY A 56 2.64 -4.76 15.45
N LEU A 57 2.55 -3.44 15.54
CA LEU A 57 1.31 -2.70 15.81
C LEU A 57 0.48 -2.45 14.54
N VAL A 58 1.11 -2.47 13.37
CA VAL A 58 0.43 -2.42 12.07
C VAL A 58 0.97 -3.50 11.14
N PRO A 59 0.16 -4.01 10.20
CA PRO A 59 0.62 -4.98 9.22
C PRO A 59 1.79 -4.45 8.38
N LYS A 60 2.73 -5.33 8.04
CA LYS A 60 3.72 -5.05 6.97
C LYS A 60 3.04 -4.97 5.62
N LEU A 61 3.70 -4.36 4.63
CA LEU A 61 3.23 -4.35 3.25
C LEU A 61 3.01 -5.80 2.78
N ARG A 62 1.74 -6.14 2.48
CA ARG A 62 1.31 -7.48 2.04
C ARG A 62 1.39 -7.68 0.54
N TYR A 63 1.62 -6.60 -0.23
CA TYR A 63 1.70 -6.68 -1.69
C TYR A 63 2.88 -7.56 -2.10
N ALA A 64 2.56 -8.66 -2.78
CA ALA A 64 3.50 -9.52 -3.47
C ALA A 64 3.03 -9.62 -4.91
N ARG A 65 3.91 -9.23 -5.85
CA ARG A 65 3.65 -9.39 -7.28
C ARG A 65 3.83 -10.86 -7.65
N HIS A 66 2.97 -11.40 -8.50
CA HIS A 66 3.30 -12.66 -9.18
C HIS A 66 4.60 -12.45 -9.97
N ALA A 67 5.65 -13.23 -9.67
CA ALA A 67 6.76 -13.36 -10.60
C ALA A 67 6.19 -14.03 -11.85
N GLY A 68 6.01 -13.25 -12.93
CA GLY A 68 5.73 -13.79 -14.25
C GLY A 68 6.88 -14.67 -14.72
#